data_AF-A0A8T6LA62-F1
#
_entry.id   AF-A0A8T6LA62-F1
#
_cell.length_a   1.000
_cell.length_b   1.000
_cell.length_c   1.000
_cell.angle_alpha   90.00
_cell.angle_beta   90.00
_cell.angle_gamma   90.00
#
_symmetry.space_group_name_H-M   'P 1'
#
loop_
_entity.id
_entity.type
_entity.pdbx_description
1 polymer ?
#
loop_
_entity_poly.entity_id
_entity_poly.type
_entity_poly.pdbx_seq_one_letter_code
_entity_poly.pdbx_strand_id
1 'polypeptide(L)' 'RELIRQRTLDGLAAARARGKHLGRKEALNQEQKESLRQLRENGQSFRQLAQTFNVSKTTIIRYLRLAESKS' A
#
# COMPACT_ATOMS: atom_id res chain seq x y z
N ARG A 1 -18.07 6.82 -29.62
CA ARG A 1 -17.20 7.07 -28.44
C ARG A 1 -16.90 5.81 -27.61
N GLU A 2 -17.61 4.69 -27.81
CA GLU A 2 -17.38 3.43 -27.09
C GLU A 2 -16.06 2.72 -27.45
N LEU A 3 -15.65 2.78 -28.72
CA LEU A 3 -14.40 2.18 -29.22
C LEU A 3 -13.14 2.60 -28.43
N ILE A 4 -13.08 3.87 -27.98
CA ILE A 4 -11.94 4.37 -27.19
C ILE A 4 -11.95 3.76 -25.79
N ARG A 5 -13.14 3.60 -25.20
CA ARG A 5 -13.30 3.01 -23.86
C ARG A 5 -12.97 1.51 -23.86
N GLN A 6 -13.39 0.77 -24.88
CA GLN A 6 -13.00 -0.64 -25.03
C GLN A 6 -11.48 -0.78 -25.14
N ARG A 7 -10.84 0.01 -26.02
CA ARG A 7 -9.38 -0.03 -26.19
C ARG A 7 -8.60 0.29 -24.91
N THR A 8 -9.08 1.22 -24.09
CA THR A 8 -8.43 1.51 -22.80
C THR A 8 -8.59 0.38 -21.81
N LEU A 9 -9.78 -0.24 -21.73
CA LEU A 9 -10.01 -1.41 -20.88
C LEU A 9 -9.15 -2.60 -21.30
N ASP A 10 -9.03 -2.86 -22.61
CA ASP A 10 -8.19 -3.93 -23.15
C ASP A 10 -6.71 -3.68 -22.85
N GLY A 11 -6.25 -2.43 -22.98
CA GLY A 11 -4.89 -2.02 -22.60
C GLY A 11 -4.60 -2.17 -21.11
N LEU A 12 -5.56 -1.81 -20.25
CA LEU A 12 -5.51 -2.03 -18.80
C LEU A 12 -5.46 -3.53 -18.49
N ALA A 13 -6.31 -4.35 -19.12
CA ALA A 13 -6.33 -5.80 -18.94
C ALA A 13 -5.00 -6.45 -19.35
N ALA A 14 -4.45 -6.09 -20.51
CA ALA A 14 -3.14 -6.55 -20.97
C ALA A 14 -2.02 -6.14 -20.00
N ALA A 15 -2.07 -4.95 -19.42
CA ALA A 15 -1.10 -4.50 -18.42
C ALA A 15 -1.21 -5.27 -17.10
N ARG A 16 -2.44 -5.61 -16.65
CA ARG A 16 -2.66 -6.49 -15.48
C ARG A 16 -2.12 -7.89 -15.74
N ALA A 17 -2.37 -8.45 -16.92
CA ALA A 17 -1.90 -9.78 -17.30
C ALA A 17 -0.36 -9.88 -17.31
N ARG A 18 0.33 -8.80 -17.67
CA ARG A 18 1.79 -8.68 -17.57
C ARG A 18 2.32 -8.49 -16.14
N GLY A 19 1.46 -8.55 -15.12
CA GLY A 19 1.84 -8.42 -13.72
C GLY A 19 2.20 -6.99 -13.30
N LYS A 20 1.94 -5.98 -14.14
CA LYS A 20 2.23 -4.59 -13.77
C LYS A 20 1.20 -4.14 -12.75
N HIS A 21 1.66 -3.67 -11.58
CA HIS A 21 0.78 -3.06 -10.60
C HIS A 21 0.21 -1.75 -11.17
N LEU A 22 -1.10 -1.73 -11.41
CA LEU A 22 -1.80 -0.58 -11.97
C LEU A 22 -2.41 0.23 -10.83
N GLY A 23 -1.87 1.43 -10.60
CA GLY A 23 -2.34 2.33 -9.56
C GLY A 23 -1.23 3.14 -8.92
N ARG A 24 -1.59 3.87 -7.85
CA ARG A 24 -0.63 4.59 -7.01
C ARG A 24 0.25 3.57 -6.30
N LYS A 25 1.57 3.74 -6.37
CA LYS A 25 2.53 2.92 -5.63
C LYS A 25 2.18 2.95 -4.14
N GLU A 26 2.37 1.82 -3.48
CA GLU A 26 2.23 1.75 -2.03
C GLU A 26 3.17 2.76 -1.36
N ALA A 27 2.71 3.38 -0.28
CA ALA A 27 3.51 4.37 0.45
C ALA A 27 4.67 3.77 1.24
N LEU A 28 4.64 2.45 1.50
CA LEU A 28 5.67 1.73 2.25
C LEU A 28 6.04 0.44 1.51
N ASN A 29 7.35 0.14 1.50
CA ASN A 29 7.89 -1.13 1.01
C ASN A 29 7.64 -2.27 2.01
N GLN A 30 7.86 -3.53 1.60
CA GLN A 30 7.69 -4.69 2.48
C GLN A 30 8.59 -4.62 3.72
N GLU A 31 9.88 -4.33 3.55
CA GLU A 31 10.83 -4.14 4.66
C GLU A 31 10.35 -3.07 5.65
N GLN A 32 9.85 -1.93 5.13
CA GLN A 32 9.32 -0.86 5.98
C GLN A 32 8.07 -1.29 6.75
N LYS A 33 7.23 -2.16 6.17
CA LYS A 33 6.06 -2.72 6.86
C LYS A 33 6.48 -3.66 7.99
N GLU A 34 7.55 -4.43 7.81
CA GLU A 34 8.11 -5.29 8.86
C GLU A 34 8.73 -4.46 9.98
N SER A 35 9.56 -3.46 9.65
CA SER A 35 10.11 -2.53 10.65
C SER A 35 9.00 -1.81 11.42
N LEU A 36 7.93 -1.40 10.74
CA LEU A 36 6.77 -0.75 11.38
C LEU A 36 6.10 -1.68 12.42
N ARG A 37 5.96 -2.97 12.14
CA ARG A 37 5.42 -3.95 13.11
C ARG A 37 6.35 -4.10 14.31
N GLN A 38 7.65 -4.29 14.08
CA GLN A 38 8.64 -4.40 15.15
C GLN A 38 8.66 -3.17 16.05
N LEU A 39 8.64 -1.97 15.47
CA LEU A 39 8.59 -0.73 16.23
C LEU A 39 7.27 -0.57 17.01
N ARG A 40 6.16 -1.10 16.47
CA ARG A 40 4.88 -1.13 17.17
C ARG A 40 4.89 -2.09 18.36
N GLU A 41 5.49 -3.27 18.20
CA GLU A 41 5.70 -4.25 19.28
C GLU A 41 6.61 -3.69 20.38
N ASN A 42 7.62 -2.90 20.01
CA ASN A 42 8.48 -2.16 20.93
C ASN A 42 7.77 -0.98 21.63
N GLY A 43 6.47 -0.81 21.45
CA GLY A 43 5.66 0.18 22.16
C GLY A 43 5.68 1.59 21.57
N GLN A 44 6.22 1.80 20.37
CA GLN A 44 6.17 3.14 19.76
C GLN A 44 4.74 3.58 19.44
N SER A 45 4.53 4.89 19.58
CA SER A 45 3.24 5.51 19.27
C SER A 45 3.02 5.64 17.77
N PHE A 46 1.76 5.58 17.32
CA PHE A 46 1.41 5.78 15.91
C PHE A 46 1.89 7.13 15.35
N ARG A 47 2.03 8.16 16.20
CA ARG A 47 2.48 9.49 15.79
C ARG A 47 3.98 9.52 15.50
N GLN A 48 4.79 8.84 16.32
CA GLN A 48 6.22 8.71 16.08
C GLN A 48 6.48 7.91 14.81
N LEU A 49 5.80 6.77 14.63
CA LEU A 49 5.89 5.97 13.39
C LEU A 49 5.52 6.79 12.16
N ALA A 50 4.43 7.55 12.22
CA ALA A 50 4.00 8.42 11.12
C ALA A 50 5.09 9.45 10.74
N GLN A 51 5.78 10.04 11.71
CA GLN A 51 6.89 10.96 11.46
C GLN A 51 8.11 10.25 10.88
N THR A 52 8.52 9.11 11.46
CA THR A 52 9.67 8.32 11.01
C THR A 52 9.52 7.87 9.56
N PHE A 53 8.32 7.41 9.18
CA PHE A 53 8.03 6.91 7.84
C PHE A 53 7.51 8.01 6.90
N ASN A 54 7.42 9.27 7.36
CA ASN A 54 6.88 10.40 6.62
C ASN A 54 5.51 10.12 5.95
N VAL A 55 4.61 9.45 6.67
CA VAL A 55 3.25 9.10 6.22
C VAL A 55 2.23 9.54 7.24
N SER A 56 0.96 9.66 6.82
CA SER A 56 -0.10 10.01 7.76
C SER A 56 -0.36 8.91 8.79
N LYS A 57 -0.77 9.30 10.01
CA LYS A 57 -1.22 8.37 11.06
C LYS A 57 -2.25 7.36 10.55
N THR A 58 -3.18 7.80 9.70
CA THR A 58 -4.18 6.93 9.07
C THR A 58 -3.57 5.85 8.18
N THR A 59 -2.42 6.14 7.55
CA THR A 59 -1.69 5.18 6.72
C THR A 59 -1.04 4.11 7.59
N ILE A 60 -0.42 4.49 8.70
CA ILE A 60 0.14 3.55 9.69
C ILE A 60 -0.93 2.60 10.24
N ILE A 61 -2.06 3.16 10.71
CA ILE A 61 -3.18 2.37 11.26
C ILE A 61 -3.73 1.41 10.21
N ARG A 62 -3.88 1.87 8.96
CA ARG A 62 -4.36 1.02 7.87
C ARG A 62 -3.42 -0.15 7.61
N TYR A 63 -2.11 0.07 7.57
CA TYR A 63 -1.14 -1.01 7.35
C TYR A 63 -1.11 -2.01 8.49
N LEU A 64 -1.21 -1.57 9.74
CA LEU A 64 -1.29 -2.45 10.90
C LEU A 64 -2.57 -3.30 10.88
N ARG A 65 -3.73 -2.68 10.63
CA ARG A 65 -5.00 -3.40 10.50
C ARG A 65 -4.99 -4.42 9.35
N LEU A 66 -4.41 -4.05 8.21
CA LEU A 66 -4.30 -4.96 7.05
C LEU A 66 -3.38 -6.15 7.35
N ALA A 67 -2.36 -5.95 8.18
CA ALA A 67 -1.47 -7.01 8.64
C ALA A 67 -2.19 -8.00 9.56
N GLU A 68 -3.02 -7.51 10.48
CA GLU A 68 -3.81 -8.34 11.40
C GLU A 68 -4.85 -9.19 10.66
N SER A 69 -5.45 -8.69 9.58
CA SER A 69 -6.45 -9.43 8.79
C SER A 69 -5.91 -10.59 7.95
N LYS A 70 -4.58 -10.71 7.82
CA LYS A 70 -3.92 -11.75 7.03
C LYS A 70 -3.42 -12.93 7.87
N SER A 71 -3.71 -12.96 9.17
CA SER A 71 -3.36 -14.04 10.07
C SER A 71 -4.55 -14.93 10.42
#